data_AF-A0A972XB73-F1
#
_entry.id   AF-A0A972XB73-F1
#
_cell.length_a   1.000
_cell.length_b   1.000
_cell.length_c   1.000
_cell.angle_alpha   90.00
_cell.angle_beta   90.00
_cell.angle_gamma   90.00
#
_symmetry.space_group_name_H-M   'P 1'
#
loop_
_entity.id
_entity.type
_entity.pdbx_description
1 polymer ?
#
loop_
_entity_poly.entity_id
_entity_poly.type
_entity_poly.pdbx_seq_one_letter_code
_entity_poly.pdbx_strand_id
1 'polypeptide(L)'
;FDIYHVQIMNGDVIRRIEECKDVIGHVHTAGNPGRGELDDNQEINFPPIMRKLLDIGYKGYVGQEFIPTRDALTGLKQAVALCDV
;
A
#
# COMPACT_ATOMS: atom_id res chain seq x y z
N PHE A 1 5.55 3.77 -7.24
CA PHE A 1 4.88 4.50 -6.15
C PHE A 1 4.84 3.57 -4.95
N ASP A 2 5.78 3.76 -4.03
CA ASP A 2 5.82 2.95 -2.81
C ASP A 2 5.03 3.70 -1.73
N ILE A 3 3.92 3.12 -1.28
CA ILE A 3 3.02 3.75 -0.30
C ILE A 3 3.72 3.94 1.05
N TYR A 4 4.56 3.00 1.46
CA TYR A 4 5.32 3.08 2.71
C TYR A 4 6.32 4.25 2.66
N HIS A 5 7.09 4.37 1.58
CA HIS A 5 8.04 5.48 1.41
C HIS A 5 7.33 6.84 1.29
N VAL A 6 6.23 6.91 0.54
CA VAL A 6 5.44 8.16 0.40
C VAL A 6 4.83 8.57 1.74
N GLN A 7 4.32 7.64 2.54
CA GLN A 7 3.79 7.95 3.87
C GLN A 7 4.85 8.62 4.76
N ILE A 8 6.06 8.07 4.81
CA ILE A 8 7.16 8.61 5.64
C ILE A 8 7.63 9.97 5.14
N MET A 9 7.89 10.07 3.83
CA MET A 9 8.57 11.25 3.28
C MET A 9 7.63 12.41 3.03
N ASN A 10 6.35 12.14 2.79
CA ASN A 10 5.46 13.11 2.17
C ASN A 10 4.05 13.12 2.75
N GLY A 11 3.53 11.98 3.19
CA GLY A 11 2.12 11.80 3.56
C GLY A 11 1.16 12.09 2.39
N ASP A 12 -0.11 12.36 2.72
CA ASP A 12 -1.16 12.75 1.74
C ASP A 12 -1.23 11.81 0.52
N VAL A 13 -1.14 10.51 0.80
CA VAL A 13 -0.91 9.43 -0.17
C VAL A 13 -1.94 9.43 -1.30
N ILE A 14 -3.22 9.53 -0.97
CA ILE A 14 -4.32 9.47 -1.95
C ILE A 14 -4.26 10.62 -2.95
N ARG A 15 -3.96 11.85 -2.48
CA ARG A 15 -3.80 13.02 -3.35
C ARG A 15 -2.60 12.82 -4.28
N ARG A 16 -1.48 12.33 -3.75
CA ARG A 16 -0.27 12.06 -4.54
C ARG A 16 -0.46 10.97 -5.59
N ILE A 17 -1.29 9.96 -5.32
CA ILE A 17 -1.65 8.97 -6.34
C ILE A 17 -2.36 9.65 -7.52
N GLU A 18 -3.28 10.59 -7.28
CA GLU A 18 -3.92 11.36 -8.37
C GLU A 18 -2.88 12.20 -9.13
N GLU A 19 -2.04 12.94 -8.40
CA GLU A 19 -1.02 13.83 -8.99
C GLU A 19 0.00 13.07 -9.84
N CYS A 20 0.32 11.83 -9.47
CA CYS A 20 1.29 11.00 -10.17
C CYS A 20 0.66 10.01 -11.16
N LYS A 21 -0.66 9.99 -11.35
CA LYS A 21 -1.37 8.91 -12.07
C LYS A 21 -0.79 8.55 -13.44
N ASP A 22 -0.30 9.55 -14.18
CA ASP A 22 0.22 9.37 -15.54
C ASP A 22 1.62 8.72 -15.59
N VAL A 23 2.31 8.61 -14.44
CA VAL A 23 3.68 8.10 -14.33
C VAL A 23 3.84 6.93 -13.34
N ILE A 24 2.76 6.52 -12.65
CA ILE A 24 2.79 5.34 -11.78
C ILE A 24 2.87 4.07 -12.63
N GLY A 25 4.08 3.48 -12.71
CA GLY A 25 4.29 2.19 -13.37
C GLY A 25 4.12 0.96 -12.46
N HIS A 26 4.34 1.12 -11.15
CA HIS A 26 4.20 0.03 -10.17
C HIS A 26 3.89 0.57 -8.77
N VAL A 27 3.24 -0.23 -7.91
CA VAL A 27 2.87 0.14 -6.54
C VAL A 27 3.39 -0.89 -5.54
N HIS A 28 3.98 -0.44 -4.43
CA HIS A 28 4.36 -1.29 -3.30
C HIS A 28 3.61 -0.88 -2.02
N THR A 29 3.47 -1.84 -1.11
CA THR A 29 2.80 -1.71 0.18
C THR A 29 3.65 -2.30 1.30
N ALA A 30 3.64 -1.63 2.47
CA ALA A 30 4.14 -2.13 3.75
C ALA A 30 3.56 -1.25 4.88
N GLY A 31 3.45 -1.79 6.09
CA GLY A 31 3.00 -1.05 7.27
C GLY A 31 4.03 0.00 7.73
N ASN A 32 3.60 1.23 8.01
CA ASN A 32 4.44 2.28 8.62
C ASN A 32 4.14 2.39 10.14
N PRO A 33 5.14 2.42 11.05
CA PRO A 33 6.57 2.70 10.85
C PRO A 33 7.53 1.50 10.73
N GLY A 34 7.04 0.26 10.89
CA GLY A 34 7.92 -0.92 11.00
C GLY A 34 8.35 -1.57 9.68
N ARG A 35 7.78 -1.16 8.54
CA ARG A 35 7.82 -1.88 7.25
C ARG A 35 7.30 -3.32 7.38
N GLY A 36 6.40 -3.55 8.33
CA GLY A 36 5.83 -4.86 8.65
C GLY A 36 4.44 -5.05 8.04
N GLU A 37 3.65 -5.92 8.65
CA GLU A 37 2.29 -6.26 8.24
C GLU A 37 1.37 -5.04 8.09
N LEU A 38 0.38 -5.16 7.22
CA LEU A 38 -0.71 -4.19 7.04
C LEU A 38 -1.81 -4.48 8.07
N ASP A 39 -1.51 -4.25 9.35
CA ASP A 39 -2.41 -4.51 10.49
C ASP A 39 -2.63 -3.28 11.38
N ASP A 40 -3.15 -3.48 12.59
CA ASP A 40 -3.45 -2.39 13.53
C ASP A 40 -2.23 -1.87 14.31
N ASN A 41 -1.03 -2.44 14.08
CA ASN A 41 0.23 -1.96 14.66
C ASN A 41 0.94 -0.91 13.78
N GLN A 42 0.30 -0.50 12.68
CA GLN A 42 0.81 0.49 11.73
C GLN A 42 -0.28 1.54 11.42
N GLU A 43 0.08 2.67 10.82
CA GLU A 43 -0.80 3.85 10.74
C GLU A 43 -1.58 4.04 9.42
N ILE A 44 -1.33 3.23 8.39
CA ILE A 44 -1.86 3.40 7.03
C ILE A 44 -3.15 2.58 6.84
N ASN A 45 -4.23 3.24 6.44
CA ASN A 45 -5.47 2.57 6.04
C ASN A 45 -5.46 2.27 4.53
N PHE A 46 -5.23 1.01 4.13
CA PHE A 46 -5.01 0.61 2.73
C PHE A 46 -6.27 0.56 1.82
N PRO A 47 -7.45 0.09 2.26
CA PRO A 47 -8.62 -0.01 1.37
C PRO A 47 -8.99 1.29 0.64
N PRO A 48 -9.00 2.49 1.27
CA PRO A 48 -9.21 3.75 0.55
C PRO A 48 -8.14 4.06 -0.51
N ILE A 49 -6.88 3.66 -0.26
CA ILE A 49 -5.77 3.86 -1.19
C ILE A 49 -5.96 2.95 -2.42
N MET A 50 -6.38 1.71 -2.22
CA MET A 50 -6.66 0.78 -3.32
C MET A 50 -7.85 1.23 -4.17
N ARG A 51 -8.92 1.74 -3.55
CA ARG A 51 -10.03 2.37 -4.29
C ARG A 51 -9.56 3.53 -5.14
N LYS A 52 -8.63 4.36 -4.62
CA LYS A 52 -8.06 5.44 -5.40
C LYS A 52 -7.31 4.94 -6.64
N LEU A 53 -6.55 3.85 -6.53
CA LEU A 53 -5.88 3.22 -7.68
C LEU A 53 -6.89 2.75 -8.74
N LEU A 54 -8.01 2.17 -8.31
CA LEU A 54 -9.11 1.80 -9.22
C LEU A 54 -9.73 3.04 -9.89
N ASP A 55 -9.99 4.10 -9.13
CA ASP A 55 -10.61 5.35 -9.62
C ASP A 55 -9.74 6.03 -10.70
N ILE A 56 -8.41 6.01 -10.54
CA ILE A 56 -7.49 6.55 -11.56
C ILE A 56 -7.23 5.58 -12.72
N GLY A 57 -7.87 4.41 -12.71
CA GLY A 57 -7.77 3.42 -13.77
C GLY A 57 -6.45 2.64 -13.78
N TYR A 58 -5.70 2.58 -12.68
CA TYR A 58 -4.46 1.82 -12.60
C TYR A 58 -4.71 0.31 -12.88
N LYS A 59 -3.93 -0.27 -13.80
CA LYS A 59 -4.06 -1.68 -14.24
C LYS A 59 -2.84 -2.54 -13.92
N GLY A 60 -1.85 -1.97 -13.22
CA GLY A 60 -0.64 -2.69 -12.83
C GLY A 60 -0.84 -3.53 -11.57
N TYR A 61 0.26 -4.11 -11.09
CA TYR A 61 0.27 -4.91 -9.87
C TYR A 61 0.50 -4.05 -8.61
N VAL A 62 0.00 -4.52 -7.48
CA VAL A 62 0.32 -4.01 -6.13
C VAL A 62 1.18 -5.05 -5.42
N GLY A 63 2.46 -4.73 -5.23
CA GLY A 63 3.43 -5.56 -4.52
C GLY A 63 3.27 -5.47 -3.01
N GLN A 64 3.31 -6.62 -2.35
CA GLN A 64 3.32 -6.75 -0.88
C GLN A 64 4.79 -6.84 -0.42
N GLU A 65 5.42 -5.68 -0.20
CA GLU A 65 6.87 -5.54 0.06
C GLU A 65 7.14 -5.19 1.54
N PHE A 66 6.64 -6.03 2.44
CA PHE A 66 6.86 -5.90 3.87
C PHE A 66 7.76 -7.01 4.43
N ILE A 67 8.34 -6.76 5.60
CA ILE A 67 9.16 -7.70 6.36
C ILE A 67 8.24 -8.40 7.37
N PRO A 68 7.92 -9.69 7.20
CA PRO A 68 7.05 -10.37 8.14
C PRO A 68 7.64 -10.41 9.55
N THR A 69 6.84 -10.04 10.54
CA THR A 69 7.18 -10.11 11.98
C THR A 69 6.55 -11.33 12.66
N ARG A 70 5.62 -11.99 11.97
CA ARG A 70 4.96 -13.25 12.35
C ARG A 70 4.95 -14.22 11.17
N ASP A 71 4.10 -15.24 11.21
CA ASP A 71 3.96 -16.19 10.09
C ASP A 71 3.73 -15.48 8.76
N ALA A 72 4.67 -15.65 7.83
CA ALA A 72 4.75 -14.89 6.59
C ALA A 72 3.54 -15.14 5.68
N LEU A 73 3.06 -16.38 5.59
CA LEU A 73 1.90 -16.71 4.76
C LEU A 73 0.62 -16.09 5.31
N THR A 74 0.44 -16.11 6.63
CA THR A 74 -0.69 -15.45 7.28
C THR A 74 -0.64 -13.94 7.09
N GLY A 75 0.54 -13.33 7.22
CA GLY A 75 0.76 -11.90 6.93
C GLY A 75 0.39 -11.56 5.49
N LEU A 76 0.89 -12.34 4.53
CA LEU A 76 0.64 -12.11 3.11
C LEU A 76 -0.85 -12.26 2.76
N LYS A 77 -1.54 -13.29 3.27
CA LYS A 77 -2.98 -13.47 3.06
C LYS A 77 -3.79 -12.27 3.56
N GLN A 78 -3.46 -11.76 4.74
CA GLN A 78 -4.12 -10.58 5.28
C GLN A 78 -3.87 -9.35 4.39
N ALA A 79 -2.62 -9.12 3.99
CA ALA A 79 -2.25 -7.97 3.18
C ALA A 79 -2.95 -7.98 1.82
N VAL A 80 -3.01 -9.16 1.16
CA VAL A 80 -3.77 -9.34 -0.09
C VAL A 80 -5.27 -9.08 0.12
N ALA A 81 -5.88 -9.68 1.15
CA ALA A 81 -7.31 -9.50 1.42
C ALA A 81 -7.68 -8.05 1.75
N LEU A 82 -6.81 -7.32 2.45
CA LEU A 82 -7.02 -5.91 2.76
C LEU A 82 -6.90 -5.01 1.52
N CYS A 83 -6.08 -5.43 0.54
CA CYS A 83 -5.88 -4.69 -0.70
C CYS A 83 -6.83 -5.08 -1.85
N ASP A 84 -7.62 -6.14 -1.67
CA ASP A 84 -8.63 -6.60 -2.64
C ASP A 84 -9.97 -5.90 -2.35
N VAL A 85 -10.29 -4.86 -3.13
CA VAL A 85 -11.43 -3.94 -2.91
C VAL A 85 -12.36 -3.82 -4.11
#